data_AF-A0A5N6KRY5-F1
#
_entry.id   AF-A0A5N6KRY5-F1
#
_cell.length_a   1.000
_cell.length_b   1.000
_cell.length_c   1.000
_cell.angle_alpha   90.00
_cell.angle_beta   90.00
_cell.angle_gamma   90.00
#
_symmetry.space_group_name_H-M   'P 1'
#
loop_
_entity.id
_entity.type
_entity.pdbx_description
1 polymer ?
#
loop_
_entity_poly.entity_id
_entity_poly.type
_entity_poly.pdbx_seq_one_letter_code
_entity_poly.pdbx_strand_id
1 'polypeptide(L)'
;MCYRKKSLLIHPDKTTNPLAPDAFDRLKKAQTMLLEDKERERLDEVFADARRLVMRDEGWTVDSPELKDDYFLRKLWPEKAKQVLIDDELQRRKRMKAQMQEEGRQQRKDEEELAERKRKRDHQESWEQTRDQRIGSWREFSQKGKKGDEDGGKKKKKKLKPIG
;
A
#
# COMPACT_ATOMS: atom_id res chain seq x y z
N MET A 1 -21.02 -36.13 -2.77
CA MET A 1 -21.39 -36.91 -3.98
C MET A 1 -21.64 -36.08 -5.25
N CYS A 2 -21.81 -34.75 -5.18
CA CYS A 2 -22.16 -33.93 -6.36
C CYS A 2 -21.03 -33.74 -7.39
N TYR A 3 -19.78 -33.58 -6.95
CA TYR A 3 -18.64 -33.35 -7.85
C TYR A 3 -18.47 -34.49 -8.86
N ARG A 4 -18.32 -35.73 -8.38
CA ARG A 4 -18.12 -36.92 -9.22
C ARG A 4 -19.22 -37.09 -10.28
N LYS A 5 -20.48 -36.85 -9.90
CA LYS A 5 -21.61 -36.96 -10.84
C LYS A 5 -21.54 -35.87 -11.93
N LYS A 6 -21.27 -34.62 -11.54
CA LYS A 6 -21.19 -33.50 -12.48
C LYS A 6 -19.94 -33.57 -13.37
N SER A 7 -18.80 -33.96 -12.81
CA SER A 7 -17.51 -34.03 -13.52
C SER A 7 -17.54 -35.07 -14.63
N LEU A 8 -18.23 -36.20 -14.43
CA LEU A 8 -18.43 -37.20 -15.47
C LEU A 8 -19.30 -36.71 -16.63
N LEU A 9 -20.29 -35.84 -16.36
CA LEU A 9 -21.18 -35.29 -17.39
C LEU A 9 -20.47 -34.23 -18.26
N ILE A 10 -19.48 -33.52 -17.71
CA ILE A 10 -18.76 -32.44 -18.38
C ILE A 10 -17.29 -32.79 -18.67
N HIS A 11 -16.93 -34.07 -18.62
CA HIS A 11 -15.56 -34.49 -18.84
C HIS A 11 -15.14 -34.25 -20.30
N PRO A 12 -14.04 -33.55 -20.59
CA PRO A 12 -13.66 -33.18 -21.95
C PRO A 12 -13.57 -34.38 -22.91
N ASP A 13 -13.06 -35.52 -22.46
CA ASP A 13 -12.97 -36.74 -23.29
C ASP A 13 -14.32 -37.41 -23.59
N LYS A 14 -15.39 -37.06 -22.85
CA LYS A 14 -16.72 -37.70 -22.95
C LYS A 14 -17.76 -36.79 -23.58
N THR A 15 -17.44 -35.52 -23.85
CA THR A 15 -18.35 -34.56 -24.46
C THR A 15 -17.67 -33.86 -25.63
N THR A 16 -18.40 -33.67 -26.72
CA THR A 16 -17.95 -32.90 -27.89
C THR A 16 -18.06 -31.39 -27.70
N ASN A 17 -18.58 -30.91 -26.55
CA ASN A 17 -18.76 -29.49 -26.30
C ASN A 17 -17.39 -28.80 -26.11
N PRO A 18 -17.05 -27.77 -26.89
CA PRO A 18 -15.77 -27.06 -26.78
C PRO A 18 -15.56 -26.36 -25.42
N LEU A 19 -16.64 -26.10 -24.67
CA LEU A 19 -16.57 -25.49 -23.34
C LEU A 19 -16.40 -26.52 -22.20
N ALA A 20 -16.37 -27.83 -22.50
CA ALA A 20 -16.23 -28.87 -21.49
C ALA A 20 -14.96 -28.74 -20.63
N PRO A 21 -13.77 -28.42 -21.19
CA PRO A 21 -12.57 -28.20 -20.38
C PRO A 21 -12.74 -27.08 -19.34
N ASP A 22 -13.23 -25.89 -19.76
CA ASP A 22 -13.46 -24.76 -18.85
C ASP A 22 -14.52 -25.09 -17.78
N ALA A 23 -15.62 -25.73 -18.18
CA ALA A 23 -16.65 -26.15 -17.24
C ALA A 23 -16.10 -27.14 -16.20
N PHE A 24 -15.27 -28.09 -16.61
CA PHE A 24 -14.63 -29.06 -15.73
C PHE A 24 -13.66 -28.38 -14.75
N ASP A 25 -12.83 -27.46 -15.24
CA ASP A 25 -11.88 -26.72 -14.40
C ASP A 25 -12.60 -25.84 -13.36
N ARG A 26 -13.69 -25.18 -13.75
CA ARG A 26 -14.53 -24.41 -12.81
C ARG A 26 -15.14 -25.31 -11.74
N LEU A 27 -15.64 -26.49 -12.13
CA LEU A 27 -16.20 -27.46 -11.18
C LEU A 27 -15.13 -27.97 -10.22
N LYS A 28 -13.92 -28.25 -10.72
CA LYS A 28 -12.76 -28.67 -9.91
C LYS A 28 -12.35 -27.60 -8.92
N LYS A 29 -12.22 -26.35 -9.38
CA LYS A 29 -11.92 -25.19 -8.52
C LYS A 29 -12.96 -25.03 -7.42
N ALA A 30 -14.25 -25.11 -7.76
CA ALA A 30 -15.33 -25.03 -6.78
C ALA A 30 -15.25 -26.17 -5.74
N GLN A 31 -14.94 -27.40 -6.16
CA GLN A 31 -14.73 -28.50 -5.24
C GLN A 31 -13.57 -28.23 -4.29
N THR A 32 -12.40 -27.81 -4.80
CA THR A 32 -11.23 -27.52 -3.98
C THR A 32 -11.52 -26.44 -2.95
N MET A 33 -12.19 -25.35 -3.34
CA MET A 33 -12.57 -24.28 -2.43
C MET A 33 -13.55 -24.73 -1.34
N LEU A 34 -14.47 -25.65 -1.65
CA LEU A 34 -15.43 -26.18 -0.67
C LEU A 34 -14.85 -27.27 0.24
N LEU A 35 -13.71 -27.87 -0.13
CA LEU A 35 -13.01 -28.85 0.70
C LEU A 35 -12.05 -28.21 1.70
N GLU A 36 -11.61 -26.99 1.43
CA GLU A 36 -10.78 -26.22 2.35
C GLU A 36 -11.67 -25.53 3.39
N ASP A 37 -11.54 -25.92 4.66
CA ASP A 37 -12.46 -25.47 5.73
C ASP A 37 -12.43 -23.94 5.91
N LYS A 38 -11.25 -23.32 5.83
CA LYS A 38 -11.11 -21.87 5.98
C LYS A 38 -11.76 -21.08 4.84
N GLU A 39 -11.59 -21.54 3.60
CA GLU A 39 -12.23 -20.91 2.44
C GLU A 39 -13.75 -21.13 2.48
N ARG A 40 -14.18 -22.31 2.93
CA ARG A 40 -15.60 -22.61 3.10
C ARG A 40 -16.26 -21.71 4.14
N GLU A 41 -15.65 -21.56 5.31
CA GLU A 41 -16.14 -20.68 6.38
C GLU A 41 -16.27 -19.23 5.87
N ARG A 42 -15.23 -18.72 5.19
CA ARG A 42 -15.29 -17.39 4.57
C ARG A 42 -16.43 -17.26 3.56
N LEU A 43 -16.66 -18.27 2.73
CA LEU A 43 -17.78 -18.26 1.78
C LEU A 43 -19.13 -18.26 2.51
N ASP A 44 -19.28 -19.10 3.54
CA ASP A 44 -20.51 -19.18 4.35
C ASP A 44 -20.80 -17.83 5.04
N GLU A 45 -19.78 -17.15 5.56
CA GLU A 45 -19.90 -15.78 6.09
C GLU A 45 -20.39 -14.78 5.04
N VAL A 46 -19.78 -14.80 3.85
CA VAL A 46 -20.17 -13.90 2.75
C VAL A 46 -21.62 -14.15 2.33
N PHE A 47 -22.05 -15.40 2.25
CA PHE A 47 -23.44 -15.74 1.93
C PHE A 47 -24.38 -15.32 3.06
N ALA A 48 -24.00 -15.46 4.33
CA ALA A 48 -24.80 -14.97 5.46
C ALA A 48 -24.94 -13.43 5.43
N ASP A 49 -23.86 -12.71 5.16
CA ASP A 49 -23.86 -11.25 5.03
C ASP A 49 -24.69 -10.79 3.84
N ALA A 50 -24.55 -11.43 2.69
CA ALA A 50 -25.36 -11.15 1.53
C ALA A 50 -26.86 -11.32 1.83
N ARG A 51 -27.25 -12.37 2.57
CA ARG A 51 -28.64 -12.57 2.99
C ARG A 51 -29.12 -11.42 3.88
N ARG A 52 -28.32 -11.02 4.88
CA ARG A 52 -28.67 -9.89 5.78
C ARG A 52 -28.80 -8.58 5.00
N LEU A 53 -27.92 -8.34 4.03
CA LEU A 53 -27.98 -7.14 3.19
C LEU A 53 -29.23 -7.11 2.31
N VAL A 54 -29.58 -8.23 1.66
CA VAL A 54 -30.85 -8.29 0.90
C VAL A 54 -32.04 -8.05 1.82
N MET A 55 -32.08 -8.72 2.98
CA MET A 55 -33.18 -8.51 3.94
C MET A 55 -33.29 -7.07 4.39
N ARG A 56 -32.16 -6.39 4.63
CA ARG A 56 -32.16 -4.97 4.99
C ARG A 56 -32.63 -4.08 3.84
N ASP A 57 -32.15 -4.35 2.62
CA ASP A 57 -32.46 -3.54 1.44
C ASP A 57 -33.96 -3.64 1.08
N GLU A 58 -34.57 -4.81 1.26
CA GLU A 58 -36.00 -5.07 1.00
C GLU A 58 -36.92 -4.89 2.22
N GLY A 59 -36.36 -4.61 3.40
CA GLY A 59 -37.12 -4.50 4.66
C GLY A 59 -37.74 -5.81 5.14
N TRP A 60 -37.16 -6.95 4.78
CA TRP A 60 -37.64 -8.28 5.16
C TRP A 60 -37.17 -8.72 6.54
N THR A 61 -37.95 -9.61 7.14
CA THR A 61 -37.63 -10.27 8.41
C THR A 61 -37.20 -11.72 8.16
N VAL A 62 -36.70 -12.41 9.19
CA VAL A 62 -36.22 -13.80 9.05
C VAL A 62 -37.34 -14.75 8.60
N ASP A 63 -38.59 -14.41 8.91
CA ASP A 63 -39.79 -15.20 8.62
C ASP A 63 -40.48 -14.82 7.31
N SER A 64 -39.95 -13.83 6.58
CA SER A 64 -40.46 -13.39 5.28
C SER A 64 -40.54 -14.56 4.27
N PRO A 65 -41.71 -14.86 3.70
CA PRO A 65 -41.88 -15.98 2.74
C PRO A 65 -41.02 -15.82 1.49
N GLU A 66 -40.67 -14.58 1.12
CA GLU A 66 -39.80 -14.24 0.00
C GLU A 66 -38.42 -14.90 0.11
N LEU A 67 -37.94 -15.16 1.34
CA LEU A 67 -36.66 -15.83 1.57
C LEU A 67 -36.67 -17.32 1.16
N LYS A 68 -37.85 -17.89 0.90
CA LYS A 68 -38.01 -19.27 0.42
C LYS A 68 -38.32 -19.33 -1.07
N ASP A 69 -38.54 -18.19 -1.72
CA ASP A 69 -38.86 -18.14 -3.14
C ASP A 69 -37.66 -18.56 -4.00
N ASP A 70 -37.93 -19.19 -5.14
CA ASP A 70 -36.90 -19.64 -6.08
C ASP A 70 -36.12 -18.45 -6.64
N TYR A 71 -36.80 -17.31 -6.87
CA TYR A 71 -36.16 -16.09 -7.31
C TYR A 71 -35.12 -15.60 -6.28
N PHE A 72 -35.48 -15.57 -4.99
CA PHE A 72 -34.53 -15.20 -3.95
C PHE A 72 -33.35 -16.16 -3.88
N LEU A 73 -33.61 -17.46 -3.80
CA LEU A 73 -32.58 -18.49 -3.60
C LEU A 73 -31.63 -18.64 -4.78
N ARG A 74 -32.12 -18.46 -6.01
CA ARG A 74 -31.33 -18.71 -7.24
C ARG A 74 -30.81 -17.46 -7.92
N LYS A 75 -31.36 -16.27 -7.62
CA LYS A 75 -30.99 -15.02 -8.27
C LYS A 75 -30.53 -13.99 -7.26
N LEU A 76 -31.46 -13.46 -6.45
CA LEU A 76 -31.19 -12.27 -5.64
C LEU A 76 -30.07 -12.52 -4.61
N TRP A 77 -30.13 -13.63 -3.90
CA TRP A 77 -29.14 -13.95 -2.87
C TRP A 77 -27.74 -14.26 -3.45
N PRO A 78 -27.58 -15.14 -4.46
CA PRO A 78 -26.29 -15.35 -5.12
C PRO A 78 -25.72 -14.09 -5.79
N GLU A 79 -26.55 -13.24 -6.39
CA GLU A 79 -26.11 -11.99 -7.00
C GLU A 79 -25.59 -11.01 -5.95
N LYS A 80 -26.27 -10.90 -4.80
CA LYS A 80 -25.77 -10.10 -3.68
C LYS A 80 -24.47 -10.66 -3.12
N ALA A 81 -24.34 -11.98 -2.97
CA ALA A 81 -23.10 -12.61 -2.52
C ALA A 81 -21.93 -12.31 -3.47
N LYS A 82 -22.18 -12.34 -4.79
CA LYS A 82 -21.19 -11.92 -5.79
C LYS A 82 -20.76 -10.46 -5.60
N GLN A 83 -21.70 -9.55 -5.35
CA GLN A 83 -21.38 -8.13 -5.08
C GLN A 83 -20.49 -7.99 -3.84
N VAL A 84 -20.85 -8.66 -2.74
CA VAL A 84 -20.06 -8.65 -1.49
C VAL A 84 -18.63 -9.14 -1.72
N LEU A 85 -18.43 -10.23 -2.48
CA LEU A 85 -17.08 -10.71 -2.83
C LEU A 85 -16.26 -9.69 -3.61
N ILE A 86 -16.89 -9.00 -4.57
CA ILE A 86 -16.22 -7.96 -5.38
C ILE A 86 -15.84 -6.78 -4.48
N ASP A 87 -16.75 -6.35 -3.61
CA ASP A 87 -16.52 -5.22 -2.71
C ASP A 87 -15.42 -5.53 -1.70
N ASP A 88 -15.41 -6.72 -1.08
CA ASP A 88 -14.35 -7.15 -0.16
C ASP A 88 -12.97 -7.12 -0.84
N GLU A 89 -12.87 -7.64 -2.07
CA GLU A 89 -11.63 -7.63 -2.84
C GLU A 89 -11.19 -6.20 -3.20
N LEU A 90 -12.12 -5.32 -3.60
CA LEU A 90 -11.82 -3.92 -3.86
C LEU A 90 -11.33 -3.20 -2.59
N GLN A 91 -11.95 -3.46 -1.44
CA GLN A 91 -11.52 -2.89 -0.16
C GLN A 91 -10.17 -3.45 0.27
N ARG A 92 -9.91 -4.74 0.08
CA ARG A 92 -8.61 -5.35 0.31
C ARG A 92 -7.54 -4.67 -0.52
N ARG A 93 -7.75 -4.49 -1.83
CA ARG A 93 -6.81 -3.79 -2.73
C ARG A 93 -6.55 -2.35 -2.30
N LYS A 94 -7.60 -1.62 -1.91
CA LYS A 94 -7.47 -0.24 -1.40
C LYS A 94 -6.63 -0.19 -0.12
N ARG A 95 -6.91 -1.07 0.84
CA ARG A 95 -6.15 -1.19 2.11
C ARG A 95 -4.68 -1.50 1.84
N MET A 96 -4.38 -2.48 1.00
CA MET A 96 -3.00 -2.83 0.63
C MET A 96 -2.27 -1.66 -0.03
N LYS A 97 -2.93 -0.95 -0.96
CA LYS A 97 -2.35 0.22 -1.62
C LYS A 97 -2.08 1.36 -0.63
N ALA A 98 -3.00 1.62 0.30
CA ALA A 98 -2.83 2.64 1.32
C ALA A 98 -1.65 2.31 2.25
N GLN A 99 -1.55 1.06 2.71
CA GLN A 99 -0.44 0.59 3.54
C GLN A 99 0.91 0.76 2.84
N MET A 100 1.01 0.35 1.55
CA MET A 100 2.25 0.50 0.78
C MET A 100 2.66 1.98 0.61
N GLN A 101 1.69 2.88 0.44
CA GLN A 101 1.96 4.31 0.35
C GLN A 101 2.42 4.91 1.69
N GLU A 102 1.83 4.47 2.79
CA GLU A 102 2.22 4.90 4.14
C GLU A 102 3.62 4.39 4.50
N GLU A 103 3.89 3.12 4.23
CA GLU A 103 5.22 2.52 4.39
C GLU A 103 6.27 3.26 3.55
N GLY A 104 5.98 3.55 2.28
CA GLY A 104 6.87 4.32 1.42
C GLY A 104 7.08 5.76 1.89
N ARG A 105 6.09 6.39 2.53
CA ARG A 105 6.25 7.72 3.16
C ARG A 105 7.13 7.64 4.41
N GLN A 106 6.97 6.60 5.22
CA GLN A 106 7.78 6.40 6.42
C GLN A 106 9.24 6.15 6.04
N GLN A 107 9.49 5.25 5.08
CA GLN A 107 10.84 4.96 4.58
C GLN A 107 11.53 6.23 4.06
N ARG A 108 10.83 7.09 3.30
CA ARG A 108 11.40 8.37 2.83
C ARG A 108 11.77 9.32 3.97
N LYS A 109 10.94 9.38 5.02
CA LYS A 109 11.24 10.22 6.20
C LYS A 109 12.46 9.68 6.95
N ASP A 110 12.54 8.36 7.13
CA ASP A 110 13.66 7.72 7.82
C ASP A 110 14.97 7.91 7.02
N GLU A 111 14.91 7.77 5.69
CA GLU A 111 16.05 8.05 4.81
C GLU A 111 16.48 9.53 4.85
N GLU A 112 15.53 10.47 4.87
CA GLU A 112 15.82 11.89 4.96
C GLU A 112 16.45 12.26 6.30
N GLU A 113 15.95 11.72 7.42
CA GLU A 113 16.52 11.93 8.75
C GLU A 113 17.93 11.34 8.84
N LEU A 114 18.14 10.13 8.32
CA LEU A 114 19.47 9.50 8.25
C LEU A 114 20.43 10.33 7.38
N ALA A 115 19.97 10.84 6.24
CA ALA A 115 20.77 11.68 5.36
C ALA A 115 21.09 13.03 6.01
N GLU A 116 20.16 13.65 6.73
CA GLU A 116 20.42 14.88 7.47
C GLU A 116 21.40 14.66 8.62
N ARG A 117 21.23 13.58 9.38
CA ARG A 117 22.17 13.19 10.44
C ARG A 117 23.57 12.94 9.88
N LYS A 118 23.66 12.26 8.73
CA LYS A 118 24.92 12.05 8.01
C LYS A 118 25.53 13.39 7.56
N ARG A 119 24.74 14.27 6.92
CA ARG A 119 25.20 15.61 6.51
C ARG A 119 25.71 16.43 7.68
N LYS A 120 25.00 16.44 8.82
CA LYS A 120 25.42 17.15 10.04
C LYS A 120 26.73 16.61 10.59
N ARG A 121 26.89 15.28 10.64
CA ARG A 121 28.12 14.63 11.09
C ARG A 121 29.29 14.96 10.16
N ASP A 122 29.11 14.81 8.86
CA ASP A 122 30.16 15.04 7.87
C ASP A 122 30.55 16.55 7.84
N HIS A 123 29.59 17.46 8.06
CA HIS A 123 29.87 18.89 8.24
C HIS A 123 30.67 19.17 9.51
N GLN A 124 30.29 18.57 10.65
CA GLN A 124 31.03 18.73 11.90
C GLN A 124 32.47 18.22 11.77
N GLU A 125 32.65 17.06 11.13
CA GLU A 125 33.97 16.48 10.90
C GLU A 125 34.84 17.38 10.01
N SER A 126 34.32 17.86 8.88
CA SER A 126 35.05 18.79 8.01
C SER A 126 35.34 20.15 8.68
N TRP A 127 34.44 20.63 9.54
CA TRP A 127 34.67 21.82 10.36
C TRP A 127 35.83 21.58 11.34
N GLU A 128 35.86 20.44 12.04
CA GLU A 128 36.95 20.11 12.96
C GLU A 128 38.28 19.93 12.23
N GLN A 129 38.32 19.24 11.09
CA GLN A 129 39.54 19.06 10.30
C GLN A 129 40.12 20.40 9.81
N THR A 130 39.27 21.36 9.43
CA THR A 130 39.71 22.70 9.00
C THR A 130 39.97 23.65 10.17
N ARG A 131 39.80 23.23 11.43
CA ARG A 131 39.94 24.07 12.62
C ARG A 131 41.29 24.75 12.69
N ASP A 132 42.38 23.99 12.57
CA ASP A 132 43.74 24.53 12.74
C ASP A 132 44.11 25.50 11.62
N GLN A 133 43.71 25.21 10.37
CA GLN A 133 43.87 26.16 9.25
C GLN A 133 43.08 27.45 9.46
N ARG A 134 41.84 27.36 9.98
CA ARG A 134 41.00 28.53 10.25
C ARG A 134 41.53 29.35 11.42
N ILE A 135 42.02 28.70 12.49
CA ILE A 135 42.70 29.36 13.60
C ILE A 135 43.99 30.02 13.12
N GLY A 136 44.80 29.35 12.30
CA GLY A 136 46.01 29.92 11.70
C GLY A 136 45.72 31.16 10.87
N SER A 137 44.76 31.07 9.94
CA SER A 137 44.30 32.21 9.11
C SER A 137 43.79 33.37 9.97
N TRP A 138 43.07 33.09 11.06
CA TRP A 138 42.59 34.11 11.99
C TRP A 138 43.71 34.77 12.79
N ARG A 139 44.69 34.00 13.27
CA ARG A 139 45.87 34.50 13.97
C ARG A 139 46.69 35.42 13.05
N GLU A 140 46.90 35.02 11.80
CA GLU A 140 47.57 35.84 10.80
C GLU A 140 46.82 37.14 10.50
N PHE A 141 45.49 37.08 10.33
CA PHE A 141 44.66 38.26 10.14
C PHE A 141 44.73 39.22 11.33
N SER A 142 44.65 38.70 12.56
CA SER A 142 44.78 39.50 13.78
C SER A 142 46.17 40.11 13.94
N GLN A 143 47.24 39.37 13.60
CA GLN A 143 48.60 39.90 13.63
C GLN A 143 48.82 40.95 12.55
N LYS A 144 48.24 40.79 11.35
CA LYS A 144 48.29 41.79 10.28
C LYS A 144 47.51 43.07 10.64
N GLY A 145 46.43 42.94 11.41
CA GLY A 145 45.71 44.06 12.01
C GLY A 145 46.53 44.83 13.05
N LYS A 146 47.34 44.14 13.86
CA LYS A 146 48.30 44.78 14.79
C LYS A 146 49.48 45.43 14.06
N LYS A 147 50.00 44.79 13.01
CA LYS A 147 51.11 45.33 12.21
C LYS A 147 50.72 46.55 11.37
N GLY A 148 49.43 46.70 11.06
CA GLY A 148 48.87 47.91 10.41
C GLY A 148 48.59 49.08 11.37
N ASP A 149 48.71 48.87 12.68
CA ASP A 149 48.58 49.93 13.70
C ASP A 149 49.96 50.51 14.09
N GLU A 150 51.04 49.72 13.96
CA GLU A 150 52.43 50.16 14.18
C GLU A 150 53.12 50.79 12.96
N ASP A 151 52.70 50.49 11.72
CA ASP A 151 53.24 51.10 10.49
C ASP A 151 52.17 52.01 9.85
N GLY A 152 52.28 53.30 10.13
CA GLY A 152 51.22 54.29 9.91
C GLY A 152 50.73 54.43 8.46
N GLY A 153 49.43 54.71 8.30
CA GLY A 153 48.92 55.46 7.14
C GLY A 153 47.69 54.88 6.45
N LYS A 154 46.56 55.61 6.60
CA LYS A 154 45.40 55.70 5.70
C LYS A 154 45.48 54.88 4.40
N LYS A 155 44.82 53.71 4.36
CA LYS A 155 44.28 53.17 3.10
C LYS A 155 42.76 53.08 3.18
N LYS A 156 42.11 54.06 2.53
CA LYS A 156 40.66 54.16 2.33
C LYS A 156 40.10 52.81 1.86
N LYS A 157 39.08 52.29 2.56
CA LYS A 157 38.19 51.25 2.03
C LYS A 157 37.54 51.77 0.75
N LYS A 158 37.95 51.26 -0.42
CA LYS A 158 37.16 51.38 -1.65
C LYS A 158 35.94 50.47 -1.44
N LYS A 159 34.75 51.08 -1.31
CA LYS A 159 33.47 50.36 -1.29
C LYS A 159 33.41 49.43 -2.51
N LEU A 160 33.28 48.12 -2.29
CA LEU A 160 32.80 47.23 -3.34
C LEU A 160 31.35 47.63 -3.64
N LYS A 161 31.04 47.85 -4.92
CA LYS A 161 29.67 48.07 -5.38
C LYS A 161 28.91 46.73 -5.30
N PRO A 162 27.64 46.73 -4.86
CA PRO A 162 26.81 45.53 -4.94
C PRO A 162 26.58 45.19 -6.42
N ILE A 163 26.79 43.91 -6.77
CA ILE A 163 26.35 43.32 -8.04
C ILE A 163 24.82 43.32 -8.02
N GLY A 164 24.22 43.94 -9.03
CA GLY A 164 22.80 43.78 -9.36
C GLY A 164 22.56 42.51 -10.16
#